data_AF-A0A350CBB3-F1
#
_entry.id   AF-A0A350CBB3-F1
#
_cell.length_a   1.000
_cell.length_b   1.000
_cell.length_c   1.000
_cell.angle_alpha   90.00
_cell.angle_beta   90.00
_cell.angle_gamma   90.00
#
_symmetry.space_group_name_H-M   'P 1'
#
loop_
_entity.id
_entity.type
_entity.pdbx_description
1 polymer ?
#
loop_
_entity_poly.entity_id
_entity_poly.type
_entity_poly.pdbx_seq_one_letter_code
_entity_poly.pdbx_strand_id
1 'polypeptide(L)'
;FECPLYGRASVTLENGGLVLQLHPFPELQADLVHLHYDTWKIVWRKSFAWFAEGTVQFVPDAAGVFQQLRLDVPNDDLWFDELQFRRTP
;
A
#
# COMPACT_ATOMS: atom_id res chain seq x y z
N PHE A 1 -4.97 0.00 8.43
CA PHE A 1 -5.05 -1.39 7.94
C PHE A 1 -4.02 -2.23 8.67
N GLU A 2 -4.31 -3.50 8.95
CA GLU A 2 -3.39 -4.42 9.61
C GLU A 2 -3.29 -5.74 8.83
N CYS A 3 -2.09 -6.30 8.80
CA CYS A 3 -1.76 -7.60 8.23
C CYS A 3 -1.05 -8.42 9.32
N PRO A 4 -1.52 -9.63 9.68
CA PRO A 4 -0.88 -10.44 10.73
C PRO A 4 0.59 -10.80 10.45
N LEU A 5 0.97 -10.92 9.17
CA LEU A 5 2.33 -11.31 8.76
C LEU A 5 3.32 -10.15 8.79
N TYR A 6 2.84 -8.92 8.69
CA TYR A 6 3.68 -7.75 8.47
C TYR A 6 3.50 -6.70 9.56
N GLY A 7 2.25 -6.38 9.90
CA GLY A 7 1.88 -5.36 10.88
C GLY A 7 0.97 -4.30 10.27
N ARG A 8 1.07 -3.08 10.79
CA ARG A 8 0.18 -1.98 10.42
C ARG A 8 0.62 -1.27 9.13
N ALA A 9 -0.36 -0.89 8.33
CA ALA A 9 -0.23 0.06 7.24
C ALA A 9 -1.28 1.18 7.39
N SER A 10 -0.94 2.39 6.96
CA SER A 10 -1.87 3.52 6.89
C SER A 10 -1.81 4.22 5.53
N VAL A 11 -2.93 4.84 5.17
CA VAL A 11 -3.02 5.76 4.04
C VAL A 11 -3.56 7.08 4.57
N THR A 12 -2.82 8.17 4.37
CA THR A 12 -3.17 9.53 4.83
C THR A 12 -3.30 10.48 3.65
N LEU A 13 -4.04 11.58 3.84
CA LEU A 13 -4.11 12.68 2.88
C LEU A 13 -3.12 13.77 3.33
N GLU A 14 -2.06 13.99 2.55
CA GLU A 14 -1.05 15.01 2.80
C GLU A 14 -0.97 15.94 1.58
N ASN A 15 -1.20 17.25 1.79
CA ASN A 15 -1.11 18.25 0.72
C ASN A 15 -1.94 17.92 -0.55
N GLY A 16 -3.07 17.22 -0.38
CA GLY A 16 -3.94 16.80 -1.49
C GLY A 16 -3.54 15.50 -2.18
N GLY A 17 -2.44 14.85 -1.76
CA GLY A 17 -2.00 13.54 -2.24
C GLY A 17 -2.21 12.44 -1.19
N LEU A 18 -2.42 11.21 -1.65
CA LEU A 18 -2.46 10.05 -0.76
C LEU A 18 -1.05 9.55 -0.47
N VAL A 19 -0.79 9.19 0.78
CA VAL A 19 0.52 8.70 1.24
C VAL A 19 0.33 7.37 1.94
N LEU A 20 1.03 6.34 1.46
CA LEU A 20 1.10 5.02 2.07
C LEU A 20 2.26 4.97 3.06
N GLN A 21 1.99 4.49 4.27
CA GLN A 21 3.03 4.14 5.25
C GLN A 21 2.89 2.68 5.66
N LEU A 22 3.98 1.93 5.51
CA LEU A 22 4.16 0.62 6.10
C LEU A 22 4.92 0.77 7.44
N HIS A 23 4.24 0.62 8.58
CA HIS A 23 4.77 1.03 9.88
C HIS A 23 5.95 0.21 10.45
N PRO A 24 6.09 -1.11 10.19
CA PRO A 24 7.24 -1.88 10.68
C PRO A 24 8.59 -1.33 10.21
N PHE A 25 8.62 -0.69 9.04
CA PHE A 25 9.83 -0.08 8.48
C PHE A 25 9.51 1.37 8.08
N PRO A 26 9.90 2.37 8.90
CA PRO A 26 9.56 3.78 8.66
C PRO A 26 9.96 4.32 7.29
N GLU A 27 11.02 3.76 6.69
CA GLU A 27 11.50 4.12 5.36
C GLU A 27 10.57 3.68 4.23
N LEU A 28 9.67 2.71 4.48
CA LEU A 28 8.67 2.24 3.53
C LEU A 28 7.46 3.17 3.52
N GLN A 29 7.72 4.37 3.02
CA GLN A 29 6.76 5.43 2.79
C GLN A 29 6.71 5.75 1.30
N ALA A 30 5.51 5.94 0.76
CA ALA A 30 5.32 6.21 -0.66
C ALA A 30 4.18 7.21 -0.89
N ASP A 31 4.37 8.06 -1.89
CA ASP A 31 3.29 8.84 -2.47
C ASP A 31 2.50 7.93 -3.42
N LEU A 32 1.17 8.04 -3.39
CA LEU A 32 0.28 7.29 -4.25
C LEU A 32 -0.19 8.19 -5.39
N VAL A 33 0.12 7.78 -6.62
CA VAL A 33 -0.31 8.47 -7.84
C VAL A 33 -1.45 7.68 -8.47
N HIS A 34 -2.57 8.33 -8.78
CA HIS A 34 -3.74 7.64 -9.34
C HIS A 34 -3.38 6.99 -10.67
N LEU A 35 -3.75 5.73 -10.84
CA LEU A 35 -3.52 4.98 -12.08
C LEU A 35 -4.85 4.73 -12.80
N HIS A 36 -5.70 3.86 -12.25
CA HIS A 36 -7.01 3.54 -12.82
C HIS A 36 -7.93 2.93 -11.76
N TYR A 37 -9.22 3.29 -11.77
CA TYR A 37 -10.19 2.91 -10.74
C TYR A 37 -9.62 3.10 -9.32
N ASP A 38 -9.71 2.07 -8.49
CA ASP A 38 -9.22 2.05 -7.12
C ASP A 38 -7.75 1.61 -7.02
N THR A 39 -7.00 1.65 -8.12
CA THR A 39 -5.59 1.28 -8.20
C THR A 39 -4.71 2.52 -8.35
N TRP A 40 -3.64 2.56 -7.56
CA TRP A 40 -2.69 3.65 -7.48
C TRP A 40 -1.27 3.12 -7.66
N LYS A 41 -0.43 3.87 -8.37
CA LYS A 41 1.01 3.61 -8.46
C LYS A 41 1.69 4.02 -7.15
N ILE A 42 2.54 3.14 -6.63
CA ILE A 42 3.38 3.38 -5.46
C ILE A 42 4.66 4.07 -5.93
N VAL A 43 4.90 5.29 -5.44
CA VAL A 43 6.14 6.03 -5.66
C VAL A 43 6.87 6.16 -4.32
N TRP A 44 7.83 5.27 -4.08
CA TRP A 44 8.60 5.25 -2.84
C TRP A 44 9.38 6.56 -2.67
N ARG A 45 9.28 7.18 -1.49
CA ARG A 45 10.03 8.42 -1.17
C ARG A 45 11.53 8.17 -0.99
N LYS A 46 11.90 6.94 -0.63
CA LYS A 46 13.29 6.48 -0.60
C LYS A 46 13.56 5.56 -1.79
N SER A 47 14.74 5.69 -2.40
CA SER A 47 15.20 4.74 -3.42
C SER A 47 15.70 3.46 -2.78
N PHE A 48 15.16 2.32 -3.23
CA PHE A 48 15.60 0.99 -2.83
C PHE A 48 16.18 0.27 -4.04
N ALA A 49 17.32 -0.41 -3.89
CA ALA A 49 18.02 -1.05 -5.00
C ALA A 49 17.20 -2.17 -5.69
N TRP A 50 16.25 -2.77 -4.97
CA TRP A 50 15.52 -3.97 -5.40
C TRP A 50 14.01 -3.77 -5.57
N PHE A 51 13.49 -2.56 -5.30
CA PHE A 51 12.06 -2.32 -5.44
C PHE A 51 11.78 -1.77 -6.83
N ALA A 52 11.06 -2.54 -7.62
CA ALA A 52 10.46 -2.04 -8.84
C ALA A 52 9.27 -1.11 -8.53
N GLU A 53 8.80 -0.42 -9.55
CA GLU A 53 7.51 0.27 -9.48
C GLU A 53 6.40 -0.75 -9.21
N GLY A 54 5.54 -0.46 -8.24
CA GLY A 54 4.42 -1.32 -7.87
C GLY A 54 3.11 -0.55 -7.76
N THR A 55 2.05 -1.26 -7.38
CA THR A 55 0.72 -0.69 -7.21
C THR A 55 0.10 -1.06 -5.87
N VAL A 56 -0.82 -0.23 -5.42
CA VAL A 56 -1.76 -0.55 -4.35
C VAL A 56 -3.17 -0.43 -4.88
N GLN A 57 -4.01 -1.43 -4.59
CA GLN A 57 -5.44 -1.40 -4.87
C GLN A 57 -6.24 -1.29 -3.57
N PHE A 58 -7.18 -0.34 -3.52
CA PHE A 58 -8.20 -0.28 -2.49
C PHE A 58 -9.36 -1.20 -2.89
N VAL A 59 -9.65 -2.22 -2.09
CA VAL A 59 -10.68 -3.21 -2.43
C VAL A 59 -11.92 -2.98 -1.58
N PRO A 60 -13.08 -2.66 -2.20
CA PRO A 60 -14.33 -2.50 -1.49
C PRO A 60 -14.97 -3.85 -1.15
N ASP A 61 -15.81 -3.85 -0.12
CA ASP A 61 -16.79 -4.90 0.11
C ASP A 61 -18.03 -4.73 -0.79
N ALA A 62 -19.03 -5.60 -0.63
CA ALA A 62 -20.27 -5.55 -1.41
C ALA A 62 -21.10 -4.28 -1.19
N ALA A 63 -20.83 -3.50 -0.13
CA ALA A 63 -21.48 -2.23 0.13
C ALA A 63 -20.69 -1.03 -0.43
N GLY A 64 -19.57 -1.27 -1.12
CA GLY A 64 -18.71 -0.21 -1.65
C GLY A 64 -17.78 0.41 -0.60
N VAL A 65 -17.69 -0.17 0.60
CA VAL A 65 -16.80 0.34 1.65
C VAL A 65 -15.42 -0.28 1.46
N PHE A 66 -14.37 0.54 1.33
CA PHE A 66 -13.00 0.02 1.23
C PHE A 66 -12.55 -0.67 2.52
N GLN A 67 -12.30 -1.99 2.41
CA GLN A 67 -11.93 -2.85 3.53
C GLN A 67 -10.51 -3.40 3.43
N GLN A 68 -9.86 -3.35 2.25
CA GLN A 68 -8.55 -3.96 2.07
C GLN A 68 -7.62 -3.07 1.26
N LEU A 69 -6.32 -3.22 1.52
CA LEU A 69 -5.26 -2.80 0.60
C LEU A 69 -4.59 -4.06 0.06
N ARG A 70 -4.41 -4.12 -1.26
CA ARG A 70 -3.60 -5.16 -1.92
C ARG A 70 -2.40 -4.49 -2.56
N LEU A 71 -1.21 -4.93 -2.19
CA LEU A 71 0.03 -4.41 -2.75
C LEU A 71 0.53 -5.41 -3.78
N ASP A 72 0.96 -4.90 -4.92
CA ASP A 72 1.66 -5.66 -5.95
C ASP A 72 2.93 -4.89 -6.27
N VAL A 73 4.02 -5.29 -5.65
CA VAL A 73 5.34 -4.65 -5.79
C VAL A 73 6.31 -5.77 -6.16
N PRO A 74 6.82 -5.79 -7.41
CA PRO A 74 7.82 -6.77 -7.81
C PRO A 74 9.09 -6.58 -6.98
N ASN A 75 9.49 -7.62 -6.25
CA ASN A 75 10.64 -7.62 -5.37
C ASN A 75 11.15 -9.07 -5.17
N ASP A 76 12.47 -9.23 -5.07
CA ASP A 76 13.11 -10.55 -4.99
C ASP A 76 13.21 -11.12 -3.56
N ASP A 77 12.82 -10.36 -2.54
CA ASP A 77 12.99 -10.70 -1.11
C ASP A 77 11.67 -10.78 -0.33
N LEU A 78 10.67 -9.97 -0.72
CA LEU A 78 9.37 -9.87 -0.06
C LEU A 78 8.25 -9.98 -1.09
N TRP A 79 7.39 -10.98 -0.91
CA TRP A 79 6.17 -11.18 -1.70
C TRP A 79 5.03 -10.31 -1.17
N PHE A 80 4.89 -9.11 -1.73
CA PHE A 80 3.91 -8.11 -1.28
C PHE A 80 2.45 -8.54 -1.49
N ASP A 81 2.19 -9.42 -2.43
CA ASP A 81 0.88 -9.99 -2.74
C ASP A 81 0.35 -10.92 -1.65
N GLU A 82 1.24 -11.51 -0.84
CA GLU A 82 0.87 -12.28 0.35
C GLU A 82 0.39 -11.38 1.52
N LEU A 83 0.70 -10.08 1.48
CA LEU A 83 0.37 -9.15 2.56
C LEU A 83 -1.10 -8.72 2.50
N GLN A 84 -1.95 -9.47 3.19
CA GLN A 84 -3.38 -9.18 3.28
C GLN A 84 -3.69 -8.09 4.32
N PHE A 85 -3.59 -6.83 3.92
CA PHE A 85 -3.97 -5.70 4.78
C PHE A 85 -5.49 -5.52 4.82
N ARG A 86 -6.06 -5.62 6.02
CA ARG A 86 -7.50 -5.38 6.25
C ARG A 86 -7.73 -4.16 7.11
N ARG A 87 -8.83 -3.46 6.87
CA ARG A 87 -9.25 -2.34 7.70
C ARG A 87 -9.58 -2.87 9.09
N THR A 88 -9.01 -2.25 10.11
CA THR A 88 -9.36 -2.52 11.50
C THR A 88 -10.56 -1.64 11.86
N PRO A 89 -11.54 -2.16 12.63
CA PRO A 89 -12.66 -1.39 13.14
C PRO A 89 -12.23 -0.14 13.93
#